data_AF-A0A388T7T5-F1
#
_entry.id   AF-A0A388T7T5-F1
#
_cell.length_a   1.000
_cell.length_b   1.000
_cell.length_c   1.000
_cell.angle_alpha   90.00
_cell.angle_beta   90.00
_cell.angle_gamma   90.00
#
_symmetry.space_group_name_H-M   'P 1'
#
loop_
_entity.id
_entity.type
_entity.pdbx_description
1 polymer ?
#
loop_
_entity_poly.entity_id
_entity_poly.type
_entity_poly.pdbx_seq_one_letter_code
_entity_poly.pdbx_strand_id
1 'polypeptide(L)'
;MSPLPSWLRSHSHAAELPLSGGSARELPPPIKPRTLRRSRDAYGYVTSDGRYRVTPAYAPTLQRGSASRPTDWIVKDLTGAEESRSYGLLSLVRKYLCAPGGKVPWLVCDMDEGVMRVESSMRAAAAWASSYACAPVRERRSYPGGDCYDYVFGFPGEDDNTCVFIMRADVAHRHGFNPVQQPRYPYPAAPDERVRRPDETDEDWFR
;
A
#
# COMPACT_ATOMS: atom_id res chain seq x y z
N MET A 1 -49.00 18.23 -57.15
CA MET A 1 -49.38 18.43 -55.74
C MET A 1 -49.30 17.06 -55.07
N SER A 2 -48.27 16.84 -54.25
CA SER A 2 -48.02 15.58 -53.53
C SER A 2 -47.93 15.88 -52.04
N PRO A 3 -48.54 15.07 -51.15
CA PRO A 3 -48.51 15.34 -49.72
C PRO A 3 -47.15 14.96 -49.13
N LEU A 4 -46.67 15.76 -48.17
CA LEU A 4 -45.43 15.51 -47.44
C LEU A 4 -45.58 14.35 -46.43
N PRO A 5 -44.50 13.63 -46.09
CA PRO A 5 -44.54 12.51 -45.15
C PRO A 5 -44.72 12.97 -43.70
N SER A 6 -45.51 12.21 -42.93
CA SER A 6 -46.00 12.53 -41.57
C SER A 6 -45.06 12.18 -40.41
N TRP A 7 -43.73 12.20 -40.59
CA TRP A 7 -42.78 11.73 -39.55
C TRP A 7 -42.08 12.83 -38.74
N LEU A 8 -42.60 14.06 -38.76
CA LEU A 8 -42.21 15.12 -37.82
C LEU A 8 -43.28 15.26 -36.72
N ARG A 9 -43.26 14.34 -35.75
CA ARG A 9 -43.84 14.61 -34.42
C ARG A 9 -42.77 14.40 -33.36
N SER A 10 -42.50 15.50 -32.67
CA SER A 10 -41.68 15.64 -31.48
C SER A 10 -41.96 14.54 -30.46
N HIS A 11 -40.92 13.79 -30.12
CA HIS A 11 -40.82 13.12 -28.82
C HIS A 11 -39.65 13.72 -28.07
N SER A 12 -39.85 14.94 -27.56
CA SER A 12 -39.11 15.44 -26.41
C SER A 12 -39.67 14.76 -25.15
N HIS A 13 -39.34 13.47 -24.99
CA HIS A 13 -39.31 12.85 -23.67
C HIS A 13 -37.85 12.87 -23.23
N ALA A 14 -37.45 13.97 -22.61
CA ALA A 14 -36.34 13.93 -21.68
C ALA A 14 -36.78 12.98 -20.56
N ALA A 15 -36.38 11.72 -20.68
CA ALA A 15 -36.39 10.82 -19.54
C ALA A 15 -35.38 11.40 -18.56
N GLU A 16 -35.87 12.13 -17.56
CA GLU A 16 -35.14 12.39 -16.33
C GLU A 16 -34.79 11.02 -15.76
N LEU A 17 -33.57 10.58 -16.04
CA LEU A 17 -32.99 9.45 -15.34
C LEU A 17 -33.01 9.82 -13.87
N PRO A 18 -33.59 8.99 -13.00
CA PRO A 18 -33.49 9.22 -11.57
C PRO A 18 -31.99 9.28 -11.25
N LEU A 19 -31.57 10.40 -10.64
CA LEU A 19 -30.30 10.51 -9.94
C LEU A 19 -30.31 9.40 -8.88
N SER A 20 -29.82 8.22 -9.27
CA SER A 20 -29.55 7.14 -8.35
C SER A 20 -28.66 7.75 -7.28
N GLY A 21 -29.22 7.91 -6.08
CA GLY A 21 -28.47 8.16 -4.87
C GLY A 21 -27.47 7.03 -4.74
N GLY A 22 -26.27 7.25 -5.28
CA GLY A 22 -25.17 6.33 -5.16
C GLY A 22 -24.89 6.21 -3.68
N SER A 23 -25.17 5.05 -3.10
CA SER A 23 -24.58 4.69 -1.82
C SER A 23 -23.08 4.96 -1.97
N ALA A 24 -22.55 5.92 -1.21
CA ALA A 24 -21.12 6.20 -1.22
C ALA A 24 -20.41 4.86 -1.05
N ARG A 25 -19.66 4.44 -2.08
CA ARG A 25 -18.97 3.15 -2.06
C ARG A 25 -18.12 3.12 -0.81
N GLU A 26 -18.29 2.09 0.02
CA GLU A 26 -17.52 2.00 1.25
C GLU A 26 -16.02 1.96 0.89
N LEU A 27 -15.25 2.84 1.54
CA LEU A 27 -13.81 2.89 1.33
C LEU A 27 -13.20 1.57 1.83
N PRO A 28 -12.28 0.94 1.08
CA PRO A 28 -11.57 -0.22 1.60
C PRO A 28 -10.81 0.20 2.87
N PRO A 29 -10.77 -0.66 3.90
CA PRO A 29 -10.18 -0.29 5.17
C PRO A 29 -8.71 0.07 4.99
N PRO A 30 -8.19 1.03 5.78
CA PRO A 30 -6.79 1.37 5.77
C PRO A 30 -5.91 0.14 5.99
N ILE A 31 -4.83 0.06 5.23
CA ILE A 31 -3.89 -1.04 5.36
C ILE A 31 -3.12 -0.82 6.63
N LYS A 32 -3.43 -1.63 7.64
CA LYS A 32 -2.62 -1.72 8.85
C LYS A 32 -1.61 -2.83 8.61
N PRO A 33 -0.41 -2.55 8.05
CA PRO A 33 0.64 -3.55 8.09
C PRO A 33 0.81 -3.93 9.55
N ARG A 34 0.81 -5.23 9.83
CA ARG A 34 1.10 -5.70 11.16
C ARG A 34 2.50 -5.19 11.49
N THR A 35 2.73 -4.65 12.68
CA THR A 35 4.04 -4.08 13.05
C THR A 35 4.58 -4.80 14.28
N LEU A 36 5.90 -4.88 14.42
CA LEU A 36 6.51 -5.36 15.66
C LEU A 36 6.53 -4.23 16.69
N ARG A 37 5.84 -4.45 17.81
CA ARG A 37 5.87 -3.60 19.00
C ARG A 37 6.72 -4.26 20.06
N ARG A 38 7.44 -3.49 20.86
CA ARG A 38 8.22 -4.04 21.96
C ARG A 38 7.26 -4.72 22.95
N SER A 39 7.61 -5.93 23.40
CA SER A 39 6.80 -6.67 24.37
C SER A 39 6.78 -5.94 25.72
N ARG A 40 5.69 -6.10 26.49
CA ARG A 40 5.52 -5.44 27.81
C ARG A 40 6.55 -5.89 28.85
N ASP A 41 7.01 -7.13 28.74
CA ASP A 41 8.10 -7.69 29.55
C ASP A 41 9.50 -7.19 29.12
N ALA A 42 9.55 -6.26 28.16
CA ALA A 42 10.76 -5.71 27.53
C ALA A 42 11.66 -6.75 26.83
N TYR A 43 11.24 -8.02 26.78
CA TYR A 43 12.01 -9.13 26.23
C TYR A 43 11.45 -9.54 24.86
N GLY A 44 11.94 -8.86 23.82
CA GLY A 44 11.54 -9.10 22.43
C GLY A 44 10.37 -8.24 21.97
N TYR A 45 9.55 -8.79 21.07
CA TYR A 45 8.49 -8.09 20.36
C TYR A 45 7.20 -8.90 20.31
N VAL A 46 6.10 -8.21 20.07
CA VAL A 46 4.80 -8.77 19.71
C VAL A 46 4.29 -8.07 18.47
N THR A 47 3.52 -8.77 17.65
CA THR A 47 2.87 -8.12 16.52
C THR A 47 1.73 -7.21 16.98
N SER A 48 1.43 -6.15 16.23
CA SER A 48 0.44 -5.13 16.60
C SER A 48 -0.99 -5.66 16.75
N ASP A 49 -1.28 -6.81 16.13
CA ASP A 49 -2.53 -7.55 16.27
C ASP A 49 -2.47 -8.67 17.32
N GLY A 50 -1.35 -8.82 18.02
CA GLY A 50 -1.17 -9.79 19.08
C GLY A 50 -0.98 -11.24 18.62
N ARG A 51 -0.87 -11.53 17.32
CA ARG A 51 -0.77 -12.91 16.83
C ARG A 51 0.56 -13.58 17.16
N TYR A 52 1.69 -12.89 16.96
CA TYR A 52 3.01 -13.49 17.11
C TYR A 52 3.79 -12.84 18.26
N ARG A 53 4.44 -13.68 19.07
CA ARG A 53 5.49 -13.28 20.02
C ARG A 53 6.85 -13.62 19.43
N VAL A 54 7.78 -12.68 19.49
CA VAL A 54 9.11 -12.75 18.87
C VAL A 54 10.15 -12.54 19.96
N THR A 55 10.90 -13.57 20.31
CA THR A 55 11.91 -13.53 21.38
C THR A 55 13.32 -13.72 20.82
N PRO A 56 14.31 -12.93 21.27
CA PRO A 56 15.69 -13.14 20.85
C PRO A 56 16.23 -14.46 21.43
N ALA A 57 16.96 -15.22 20.62
CA ALA A 57 17.76 -16.35 21.05
C ALA A 57 19.24 -16.02 20.86
N TYR A 58 20.02 -16.27 21.90
CA TYR A 58 21.46 -15.99 21.92
C TYR A 58 22.21 -17.31 21.91
N ALA A 59 23.19 -17.45 21.02
CA ALA A 59 24.09 -18.59 21.07
C ALA A 59 24.84 -18.62 22.41
N PRO A 60 25.11 -19.81 22.97
CA PRO A 60 25.92 -19.93 24.17
C PRO A 60 27.33 -19.40 23.90
N THR A 61 27.72 -18.34 24.60
CA THR A 61 29.08 -17.78 24.52
C THR A 61 30.02 -18.58 25.42
N LEU A 62 31.04 -19.22 24.83
CA LEU A 62 32.09 -19.95 25.56
C LEU A 62 33.00 -19.05 26.40
N GLN A 63 33.02 -17.75 26.14
CA GLN A 63 33.70 -16.73 26.95
C GLN A 63 32.67 -15.82 27.60
N ARG A 64 32.95 -15.35 28.83
CA ARG A 64 32.15 -14.40 29.62
C ARG A 64 32.04 -12.99 28.98
N GLY A 65 31.80 -12.91 27.68
CA GLY A 65 31.50 -11.69 26.95
C GLY A 65 30.05 -11.75 26.49
N SER A 66 29.24 -10.82 26.96
CA SER A 66 27.83 -10.66 26.60
C SER A 66 27.66 -10.77 25.08
N ALA A 67 26.89 -11.76 24.60
CA ALA A 67 26.39 -11.74 23.23
C ALA A 67 25.49 -10.51 23.08
N SER A 68 26.05 -9.41 22.60
CA SER A 68 25.34 -8.13 22.44
C SER A 68 24.27 -8.19 21.36
N ARG A 69 24.26 -9.26 20.54
CA ARG A 69 23.33 -9.45 19.43
C ARG A 69 22.68 -10.84 19.49
N PRO A 70 21.35 -10.94 19.32
CA PRO A 70 20.68 -12.22 19.13
C PRO A 70 21.25 -12.95 17.91
N THR A 71 21.48 -14.25 18.05
CA THR A 71 21.86 -15.13 16.94
C THR A 71 20.65 -15.42 16.07
N ASP A 72 19.50 -15.65 16.72
CA ASP A 72 18.24 -15.94 16.06
C ASP A 72 17.07 -15.23 16.76
N TRP A 73 15.91 -15.26 16.10
CA TRP A 73 14.63 -14.79 16.61
C TRP A 73 13.63 -15.92 16.57
N ILE A 74 13.21 -16.38 17.76
CA ILE A 74 12.19 -17.39 17.91
C ILE A 74 10.83 -16.71 17.83
N VAL A 75 9.98 -17.19 16.94
CA VAL A 75 8.61 -16.71 16.76
C VAL A 75 7.63 -17.77 17.16
N LYS A 76 6.74 -17.43 18.10
CA LYS A 76 5.64 -18.28 18.56
C LYS A 76 4.31 -17.68 18.09
N ASP A 77 3.49 -18.49 17.42
CA ASP A 77 2.09 -18.13 17.17
C ASP A 77 1.29 -18.29 18.47
N LEU A 78 0.69 -17.19 18.93
CA LEU A 78 -0.10 -17.14 20.16
C LEU A 78 -1.53 -17.66 19.96
N THR A 79 -1.96 -17.87 18.72
CA THR A 79 -3.24 -18.53 18.41
C THR A 79 -3.14 -20.06 18.48
N GLY A 80 -1.92 -20.61 18.51
CA GLY A 80 -1.67 -22.04 18.51
C GLY A 80 -1.82 -22.73 17.16
N ALA A 81 -2.06 -21.98 16.07
CA ALA A 81 -2.26 -22.53 14.74
C ALA A 81 -0.97 -23.05 14.07
N GLU A 82 0.20 -22.58 14.50
CA GLU A 82 1.50 -22.95 13.93
C GLU A 82 2.54 -23.22 15.04
N GLU A 83 3.49 -24.12 14.75
CA GLU A 83 4.65 -24.38 15.62
C GLU A 83 5.61 -23.18 15.67
N SER A 84 6.46 -23.17 16.69
CA SER A 84 7.48 -22.11 16.84
C SER A 84 8.51 -22.19 15.72
N ARG A 85 8.81 -21.05 15.09
CA ARG A 85 9.78 -20.92 13.98
C ARG A 85 10.97 -20.08 14.39
N SER A 86 12.12 -20.30 13.79
CA SER A 86 13.32 -19.48 13.99
C SER A 86 13.65 -18.67 12.74
N TYR A 87 14.07 -17.42 12.94
CA TYR A 87 14.54 -16.52 11.90
C TYR A 87 15.90 -15.94 12.29
N GLY A 88 16.90 -16.02 11.41
CA GLY A 88 18.23 -15.48 11.71
C GLY A 88 18.27 -13.96 11.88
N LEU A 89 17.30 -13.22 11.33
CA LEU A 89 17.24 -11.76 11.43
C LEU A 89 15.82 -11.26 11.74
N LEU A 90 15.73 -10.22 12.58
CA LEU A 90 14.47 -9.54 12.90
C LEU A 90 13.80 -8.93 11.66
N SER A 91 14.59 -8.54 10.65
CA SER A 91 14.08 -8.07 9.36
C SER A 91 13.29 -9.13 8.61
N LEU A 92 13.67 -10.41 8.73
CA LEU A 92 12.93 -11.52 8.11
C LEU A 92 11.59 -11.74 8.82
N VAL A 93 11.54 -11.63 10.15
CA VAL A 93 10.28 -11.68 10.91
C VAL A 93 9.31 -10.60 10.43
N ARG A 94 9.79 -9.37 10.25
CA ARG A 94 8.98 -8.27 9.69
C ARG A 94 8.52 -8.61 8.27
N LYS A 95 9.43 -9.07 7.41
CA LYS A 95 9.09 -9.42 6.02
C LYS A 95 7.98 -10.46 5.92
N TYR A 96 8.07 -11.55 6.68
CA TYR A 96 7.18 -12.69 6.51
C TYR A 96 5.93 -12.66 7.39
N LEU A 97 6.04 -12.15 8.62
CA LEU A 97 4.99 -12.29 9.62
C LEU A 97 4.24 -11.01 9.91
N CYS A 98 4.76 -9.85 9.51
CA CYS A 98 4.09 -8.56 9.64
C CYS A 98 3.22 -8.20 8.42
N ALA A 99 2.95 -9.19 7.58
CA ALA A 99 2.13 -9.11 6.38
C ALA A 99 0.77 -9.81 6.56
N PRO A 100 -0.38 -9.20 6.24
CA PRO A 100 -1.63 -9.93 6.12
C PRO A 100 -1.48 -11.06 5.09
N GLY A 101 -1.77 -12.32 5.46
CA GLY A 101 -1.64 -13.47 4.55
C GLY A 101 -0.22 -13.75 4.01
N GLY A 102 0.83 -13.22 4.66
CA GLY A 102 2.23 -13.40 4.22
C GLY A 102 2.62 -12.53 3.01
N LYS A 103 1.73 -11.66 2.51
CA LYS A 103 1.99 -10.77 1.36
C LYS A 103 1.85 -9.33 1.82
N VAL A 104 2.97 -8.65 2.05
CA VAL A 104 2.93 -7.22 2.34
C VAL A 104 2.54 -6.52 1.04
N PRO A 105 1.46 -5.73 1.04
CA PRO A 105 1.07 -5.01 -0.15
C PRO A 105 2.12 -3.97 -0.53
N TRP A 106 2.13 -3.64 -1.81
CA TRP A 106 2.96 -2.58 -2.36
C TRP A 106 2.14 -1.30 -2.44
N LEU A 107 2.74 -0.21 -2.00
CA LEU A 107 2.17 1.12 -2.08
C LEU A 107 2.76 1.83 -3.30
N VAL A 108 1.92 2.59 -3.98
CA VAL A 108 2.33 3.67 -4.88
C VAL A 108 2.12 4.95 -4.12
N CYS A 109 3.18 5.73 -3.97
CA CYS A 109 3.17 6.96 -3.19
C CYS A 109 3.72 8.13 -4.03
N ASP A 110 3.10 9.28 -3.89
CA ASP A 110 3.60 10.56 -4.40
C ASP A 110 4.02 11.44 -3.21
N MET A 111 5.01 12.34 -3.41
CA MET A 111 5.50 13.16 -2.29
C MET A 111 4.45 14.12 -1.76
N ASP A 112 3.63 14.67 -2.65
CA ASP A 112 2.63 15.67 -2.32
C ASP A 112 1.30 15.01 -1.96
N GLU A 113 0.92 13.96 -2.69
CA GLU A 113 -0.34 13.27 -2.44
C GLU A 113 -0.25 12.17 -1.38
N GLY A 114 0.93 11.71 -0.96
CA GLY A 114 1.07 10.57 -0.05
C GLY A 114 0.71 9.23 -0.70
N VAL A 115 -0.02 8.34 0.01
CA VAL A 115 -0.38 7.01 -0.54
C VAL A 115 -1.45 7.14 -1.62
N MET A 116 -1.05 6.98 -2.88
CA MET A 116 -1.96 7.03 -4.02
C MET A 116 -2.74 5.72 -4.15
N ARG A 117 -2.03 4.58 -4.14
CA ARG A 117 -2.62 3.28 -4.40
C ARG A 117 -1.96 2.15 -3.64
N VAL A 118 -2.68 1.04 -3.51
CA VAL A 118 -2.20 -0.22 -2.98
C VAL A 118 -2.36 -1.31 -4.03
N GLU A 119 -1.31 -2.08 -4.23
CA GLU A 119 -1.30 -3.23 -5.10
C GLU A 119 -0.74 -4.49 -4.44
N SER A 120 -1.09 -5.64 -4.99
CA SER A 120 -0.69 -6.96 -4.47
C SER A 120 0.79 -7.29 -4.72
N SER A 121 1.44 -6.59 -5.64
CA SER A 121 2.83 -6.82 -6.03
C SER A 121 3.47 -5.54 -6.59
N MET A 122 4.81 -5.46 -6.57
CA MET A 122 5.56 -4.36 -7.19
C MET A 122 5.25 -4.21 -8.69
N ARG A 123 5.06 -5.34 -9.39
CA ARG A 123 4.73 -5.35 -10.82
C ARG A 123 3.34 -4.75 -11.06
N ALA A 124 2.35 -5.09 -10.24
CA ALA A 124 1.02 -4.51 -10.33
C ALA A 124 1.03 -3.01 -10.00
N ALA A 125 1.79 -2.61 -8.98
CA ALA A 125 2.02 -1.20 -8.63
C ALA A 125 2.61 -0.41 -9.80
N ALA A 126 3.68 -0.92 -10.42
CA ALA A 126 4.32 -0.26 -11.56
C ALA A 126 3.43 -0.24 -12.81
N ALA A 127 2.64 -1.29 -13.04
CA ALA A 127 1.69 -1.34 -14.15
C ALA A 127 0.59 -0.28 -13.98
N TRP A 128 0.00 -0.17 -12.77
CA TRP A 128 -0.97 0.88 -12.50
C TRP A 128 -0.35 2.27 -12.64
N ALA A 129 0.83 2.50 -12.07
CA ALA A 129 1.50 3.80 -12.15
C ALA A 129 1.84 4.21 -13.59
N SER A 130 2.19 3.24 -14.44
CA SER A 130 2.39 3.47 -15.88
C SER A 130 1.09 3.88 -16.59
N SER A 131 -0.04 3.23 -16.27
CA SER A 131 -1.34 3.63 -16.80
C SER A 131 -1.76 5.01 -16.31
N TYR A 132 -1.55 5.30 -15.02
CA TYR A 132 -1.84 6.60 -14.41
C TYR A 132 -1.02 7.73 -15.06
N ALA A 133 0.28 7.50 -15.26
CA ALA A 133 1.18 8.44 -15.91
C ALA A 133 0.98 8.54 -17.44
N CYS A 134 0.14 7.68 -18.03
CA CYS A 134 0.02 7.50 -19.49
C CYS A 134 1.39 7.31 -20.18
N ALA A 135 2.37 6.73 -19.48
CA ALA A 135 3.76 6.69 -19.92
C ALA A 135 4.50 5.44 -19.39
N PRO A 136 5.53 4.94 -20.10
CA PRO A 136 6.32 3.81 -19.65
C PRO A 136 7.30 4.20 -18.53
N VAL A 137 7.84 3.20 -17.84
CA VAL A 137 8.95 3.40 -16.89
C VAL A 137 10.20 3.86 -17.66
N ARG A 138 10.68 5.06 -17.34
CA ARG A 138 11.92 5.64 -17.88
C ARG A 138 13.11 5.33 -16.97
N GLU A 139 12.92 5.46 -15.66
CA GLU A 139 13.98 5.23 -14.68
C GLU A 139 13.43 4.51 -13.44
N ARG A 140 14.28 3.67 -12.82
CA ARG A 140 14.01 3.07 -11.52
C ARG A 140 15.26 3.09 -10.66
N ARG A 141 15.19 3.77 -9.52
CA ARG A 141 16.26 3.81 -8.50
C ARG A 141 15.84 3.05 -7.25
N SER A 142 16.73 2.26 -6.67
CA SER A 142 16.48 1.55 -5.42
C SER A 142 17.05 2.30 -4.23
N TYR A 143 16.31 2.35 -3.12
CA TYR A 143 16.83 2.89 -1.85
C TYR A 143 17.49 1.82 -0.98
N PRO A 144 18.50 2.20 -0.17
CA PRO A 144 19.05 1.33 0.87
C PRO A 144 17.93 0.80 1.79
N GLY A 145 17.92 -0.51 2.05
CA GLY A 145 16.85 -1.15 2.83
C GLY A 145 15.87 -2.00 2.02
N GLY A 146 16.01 -2.03 0.69
CA GLY A 146 15.72 -3.22 -0.14
C GLY A 146 14.28 -3.47 -0.58
N ASP A 147 13.33 -2.57 -0.33
CA ASP A 147 11.92 -2.74 -0.73
C ASP A 147 11.23 -1.38 -0.98
N CYS A 148 12.00 -0.38 -1.44
CA CYS A 148 11.57 0.96 -1.78
C CYS A 148 12.30 1.45 -3.04
N TYR A 149 11.56 1.95 -4.01
CA TYR A 149 12.06 2.37 -5.31
C TYR A 149 11.44 3.70 -5.72
N ASP A 150 12.26 4.59 -6.26
CA ASP A 150 11.82 5.79 -6.98
C ASP A 150 11.68 5.43 -8.46
N TYR A 151 10.48 5.63 -9.00
CA TYR A 151 10.10 5.36 -10.37
C TYR A 151 9.80 6.66 -11.10
N VAL A 152 10.44 6.85 -12.25
CA VAL A 152 10.16 7.95 -13.17
C VAL A 152 9.46 7.38 -14.39
N PHE A 153 8.28 7.90 -14.72
CA PHE A 153 7.50 7.56 -15.91
C PHE A 153 7.48 8.74 -16.89
N GLY A 154 7.76 8.48 -18.16
CA GLY A 154 7.81 9.51 -19.21
C GLY A 154 8.38 8.98 -20.52
N PHE A 155 8.20 9.72 -21.62
CA PHE A 155 8.77 9.34 -22.91
C PHE A 155 10.19 9.91 -23.11
N PRO A 156 11.02 9.28 -23.96
CA PRO A 156 12.33 9.84 -24.30
C PRO A 156 12.21 11.23 -24.91
N GLY A 157 12.94 12.20 -24.36
CA GLY A 157 12.96 13.58 -24.87
C GLY A 157 11.91 14.51 -24.27
N GLU A 158 11.04 14.01 -23.38
CA GLU A 158 10.14 14.86 -22.59
C GLU A 158 10.82 15.37 -21.33
N ASP A 159 10.54 16.64 -21.00
CA ASP A 159 10.95 17.30 -19.76
C ASP A 159 10.00 16.96 -18.61
N ASP A 160 8.70 16.79 -18.91
CA ASP A 160 7.69 16.40 -17.94
C ASP A 160 7.75 14.89 -17.66
N ASN A 161 7.64 14.54 -16.39
CA ASN A 161 7.58 13.15 -15.96
C ASN A 161 6.70 12.99 -14.72
N THR A 162 6.15 11.80 -14.55
CA THR A 162 5.47 11.40 -13.31
C THR A 162 6.48 10.66 -12.44
N CYS A 163 6.74 11.18 -11.25
CA CYS A 163 7.63 10.55 -10.27
C CYS A 163 6.81 9.97 -9.13
N VAL A 164 6.95 8.68 -8.85
CA VAL A 164 6.30 8.04 -7.70
C VAL A 164 7.25 7.08 -7.02
N PHE A 165 7.07 6.92 -5.71
CA PHE A 165 7.69 5.87 -4.95
C PHE A 165 6.84 4.59 -4.99
N ILE A 166 7.46 3.46 -5.30
CA ILE A 166 6.85 2.13 -5.19
C ILE A 166 7.59 1.35 -4.11
N MET A 167 6.87 0.98 -3.04
CA MET A 167 7.50 0.36 -1.86
C MET A 167 6.58 -0.61 -1.14
N ARG A 168 7.14 -1.51 -0.33
CA ARG A 168 6.31 -2.35 0.55
C ARG A 168 5.74 -1.52 1.70
N ALA A 169 4.49 -1.79 2.07
CA ALA A 169 3.81 -1.05 3.15
C ALA A 169 4.54 -1.11 4.50
N ASP A 170 5.31 -2.17 4.78
CA ASP A 170 6.09 -2.32 6.01
C ASP A 170 7.39 -1.48 6.05
N VAL A 171 7.79 -0.84 4.94
CA VAL A 171 8.94 0.08 4.91
C VAL A 171 8.53 1.54 4.77
N ALA A 172 7.27 1.84 4.47
CA ALA A 172 6.78 3.19 4.16
C ALA A 172 7.12 4.25 5.22
N HIS A 173 6.96 3.91 6.50
CA HIS A 173 7.29 4.80 7.63
C HIS A 173 8.76 5.24 7.66
N ARG A 174 9.69 4.44 7.10
CA ARG A 174 11.13 4.79 7.04
C ARG A 174 11.42 5.85 5.98
N HIS A 175 10.48 6.06 5.07
CA HIS A 175 10.57 6.98 3.94
C HIS A 175 9.57 8.15 4.08
N GLY A 176 9.06 8.41 5.29
CA GLY A 176 8.17 9.54 5.57
C GLY A 176 6.70 9.30 5.20
N PHE A 177 6.34 8.13 4.69
CA PHE A 177 4.96 7.81 4.31
C PHE A 177 4.18 7.19 5.47
N ASN A 178 2.89 7.53 5.55
CA ASN A 178 1.97 6.89 6.48
C ASN A 178 1.36 5.63 5.83
N PRO A 179 1.78 4.40 6.19
CA PRO A 179 1.28 3.19 5.55
C PRO A 179 -0.19 2.90 5.85
N VAL A 180 -0.78 3.55 6.86
CA VAL A 180 -2.21 3.44 7.20
C VAL A 180 -3.04 4.57 6.60
N GLN A 181 -2.47 5.41 5.73
CA GLN A 181 -3.23 6.43 5.03
C GLN A 181 -4.21 5.78 4.05
N GLN A 182 -5.41 6.34 3.93
CA GLN A 182 -6.38 5.90 2.93
C GLN A 182 -5.82 6.16 1.53
N PRO A 183 -5.79 5.17 0.62
CA PRO A 183 -5.33 5.39 -0.74
C PRO A 183 -6.22 6.40 -1.48
N ARG A 184 -5.60 7.28 -2.26
CA ARG A 184 -6.28 8.27 -3.11
C ARG A 184 -7.10 7.60 -4.23
N TYR A 185 -6.64 6.46 -4.73
CA TYR A 185 -7.27 5.64 -5.77
C TYR A 185 -7.54 4.22 -5.21
N PRO A 186 -8.57 4.06 -4.36
CA PRO A 186 -8.73 2.88 -3.53
C PRO A 186 -9.40 1.70 -4.25
N TYR A 187 -10.11 1.94 -5.35
CA TYR A 187 -10.95 0.91 -5.98
C TYR A 187 -10.23 0.20 -7.12
N PRO A 188 -9.99 -1.12 -7.04
CA PRO A 188 -9.36 -1.87 -8.14
C PRO A 188 -10.20 -1.89 -9.42
N ALA A 189 -11.52 -1.94 -9.29
CA ALA A 189 -12.47 -1.99 -10.41
C ALA A 189 -12.73 -0.62 -11.07
N ALA A 190 -12.30 0.47 -10.42
CA ALA A 190 -12.38 1.84 -10.93
C ALA A 190 -11.03 2.52 -10.65
N PRO A 191 -9.96 2.13 -11.37
CA PRO A 191 -8.60 2.46 -10.99
C PRO A 191 -8.24 3.95 -11.05
N ASP A 192 -9.07 4.74 -11.73
CA ASP A 192 -8.92 6.17 -11.92
C ASP A 192 -9.87 6.97 -11.00
N GLU A 193 -10.71 6.30 -10.21
CA GLU A 193 -11.63 6.93 -9.27
C GLU A 193 -10.87 7.47 -8.06
N ARG A 194 -10.60 8.78 -8.08
CA ARG A 194 -10.02 9.54 -6.96
C ARG A 194 -11.06 9.71 -5.86
N VAL A 195 -10.69 9.43 -4.61
CA VAL A 195 -11.55 9.69 -3.44
C VAL A 195 -10.92 10.74 -2.53
N ARG A 196 -11.78 11.52 -1.89
CA ARG A 196 -11.38 12.43 -0.82
C ARG A 196 -11.06 11.65 0.44
N ARG A 197 -9.94 11.97 1.09
CA ARG A 197 -9.58 11.34 2.37
C ARG A 197 -10.31 11.99 3.54
N PRO A 198 -10.51 11.24 4.65
CA PRO A 198 -11.20 11.78 5.83
C PRO A 198 -10.52 13.00 6.46
N ASP A 199 -9.21 13.16 6.25
CA ASP A 199 -8.36 14.21 6.82
C ASP A 199 -8.13 15.41 5.87
N GLU A 200 -8.67 15.40 4.66
CA GLU A 200 -8.46 16.45 3.66
C GLU A 200 -9.52 17.55 3.71
N THR A 201 -9.06 18.81 3.72
CA THR A 201 -9.93 19.98 3.61
C THR A 201 -10.41 20.18 2.16
N ASP A 202 -11.38 21.08 1.95
CA ASP A 202 -11.83 21.41 0.59
C ASP A 202 -10.69 22.03 -0.22
N GLU A 203 -9.83 22.83 0.42
CA GLU A 203 -8.67 23.45 -0.22
C GLU A 203 -7.64 22.41 -0.68
N ASP A 204 -7.47 21.31 0.07
CA ASP A 204 -6.56 20.22 -0.31
C ASP A 204 -7.11 19.36 -1.46
N TRP A 205 -8.43 19.37 -1.67
CA TRP A 205 -9.08 18.57 -2.70
C TRP A 205 -8.98 19.19 -4.10
N PHE A 206 -8.99 20.53 -4.17
CA PHE A 206 -8.94 21.28 -5.42
C PHE A 206 -7.53 21.72 -5.85
N ARG A 207 -6.50 21.35 -5.08
CA ARG A 207 -5.10 21.41 -5.51
C ARG A 207 -4.73 20.17 -6.33
#